data_AF-A0A6G3DG01-F1
#
_entry.id   AF-A0A6G3DG01-F1
#
_cell.length_a   1.000
_cell.length_b   1.000
_cell.length_c   1.000
_cell.angle_alpha   90.00
_cell.angle_beta   90.00
_cell.angle_gamma   90.00
#
_symmetry.space_group_name_H-M   'P 1'
#
loop_
_entity.id
_entity.type
_entity.pdbx_description
1 polymer ?
#
loop_
_entity_poly.entity_id
_entity_poly.type
_entity_poly.pdbx_seq_one_letter_code
_entity_poly.pdbx_strand_id
1 'polypeptide(L)'
;MRTKRRVALAVGALVAPLLAISLPASTANAHGWVTLPGSRQDQCAAGIVDCGQIKYEPQSVEGPKGLNSCSGGNSQFAELDDDSKGWRVTPVAATHTFTWHHTARHATANWQYFIGNQKIAEFDGHGAQPAPDVSHQVNFGGFTGCQKVLAVWNVADTGNAFYSCIDVNIGGSGGGDGGGDGEPGDCAAAAWSAGSVYSGGDTVSHGGHTWRAKWWVTG
;
A
#
# COMPACT_ATOMS: atom_id res chain seq x y z
N MET A 1 -13.71 75.79 43.75
CA MET A 1 -14.32 75.89 42.41
C MET A 1 -14.16 74.53 41.72
N ARG A 2 -15.20 73.67 41.71
CA ARG A 2 -15.84 73.10 40.49
C ARG A 2 -14.95 73.15 39.24
N THR A 3 -14.67 72.04 38.56
CA THR A 3 -15.56 71.50 37.52
C THR A 3 -15.26 70.01 37.20
N LYS A 4 -16.32 69.28 36.84
CA LYS A 4 -16.42 67.86 36.50
C LYS A 4 -15.80 67.52 35.14
N ARG A 5 -15.40 66.25 34.95
CA ARG A 5 -15.74 65.44 33.75
C ARG A 5 -15.55 63.94 34.04
N ARG A 6 -16.60 63.16 33.74
CA ARG A 6 -16.68 61.69 33.82
C ARG A 6 -16.19 61.12 32.48
N VAL A 7 -15.37 60.06 32.46
CA VAL A 7 -15.36 59.07 31.37
C VAL A 7 -14.93 57.71 31.94
N ALA A 8 -15.69 56.68 31.59
CA ALA A 8 -15.55 55.29 31.98
C ALA A 8 -14.30 54.62 31.39
N LEU A 9 -13.73 53.64 32.12
CA LEU A 9 -12.75 52.70 31.59
C LEU A 9 -13.37 51.30 31.59
N ALA A 10 -13.54 50.76 30.38
CA ALA A 10 -14.06 49.45 30.09
C ALA A 10 -13.05 48.36 30.48
N VAL A 11 -13.55 47.30 31.12
CA VAL A 11 -12.81 46.04 31.30
C VAL A 11 -12.82 45.30 29.96
N GLY A 12 -11.72 45.37 29.22
CA GLY A 12 -11.53 44.60 27.99
C GLY A 12 -10.71 43.33 28.28
N ALA A 13 -11.38 42.20 28.43
CA ALA A 13 -10.72 40.89 28.38
C ALA A 13 -10.36 40.58 26.91
N LEU A 14 -9.08 40.67 26.56
CA LEU A 14 -8.58 40.20 25.26
C LEU A 14 -8.29 38.69 25.35
N VAL A 15 -9.30 37.88 25.08
CA VAL A 15 -9.10 36.48 24.68
C VAL A 15 -9.00 36.47 23.17
N ALA A 16 -7.78 36.42 22.64
CA ALA A 16 -7.57 36.22 21.21
C ALA A 16 -7.95 34.77 20.85
N PRO A 17 -8.83 34.51 19.86
CA PRO A 17 -9.02 33.17 19.36
C PRO A 17 -7.80 32.76 18.55
N LEU A 18 -7.09 31.74 19.01
CA LEU A 18 -6.12 30.98 18.21
C LEU A 18 -6.89 30.28 17.08
N LEU A 19 -7.14 30.99 15.98
CA LEU A 19 -7.51 30.39 14.71
C LEU A 19 -6.30 29.62 14.18
N ALA A 20 -6.24 28.32 14.47
CA ALA A 20 -5.36 27.41 13.77
C ALA A 20 -5.84 27.32 12.32
N ILE A 21 -5.25 28.14 11.45
CA ILE A 21 -5.44 28.05 10.00
C ILE A 21 -4.79 26.74 9.57
N SER A 22 -5.60 25.69 9.37
CA SER A 22 -5.14 24.46 8.73
C SER A 22 -4.85 24.78 7.26
N LEU A 23 -3.60 25.10 6.95
CA LEU A 23 -3.16 25.19 5.56
C LEU A 23 -3.36 23.82 4.91
N PRO A 24 -3.91 23.75 3.68
CA PRO A 24 -3.98 22.49 2.96
C PRO A 24 -2.57 21.95 2.79
N ALA A 25 -2.38 20.64 3.00
CA ALA A 25 -1.10 19.99 2.73
C ALA A 25 -0.70 20.29 1.28
N SER A 26 0.51 20.81 1.08
CA SER A 26 1.05 21.01 -0.25
C SER A 26 1.16 19.66 -0.95
N THR A 27 0.37 19.45 -1.99
CA THR A 27 0.56 18.34 -2.93
C THR A 27 1.88 18.60 -3.65
N ALA A 28 2.88 17.77 -3.38
CA ALA A 28 4.05 17.77 -4.23
C ALA A 28 3.74 17.04 -5.51
N ASN A 29 4.34 17.50 -6.62
CA ASN A 29 4.34 16.74 -7.87
C ASN A 29 5.33 15.57 -7.75
N ALA A 30 4.98 14.58 -6.93
CA ALA A 30 5.63 13.28 -6.84
C ALA A 30 4.74 12.26 -7.55
N HIS A 31 5.34 11.28 -8.23
CA HIS A 31 4.58 10.28 -8.95
C HIS A 31 5.41 9.00 -9.11
N GLY A 32 4.84 7.86 -8.70
CA GLY A 32 5.48 6.56 -8.81
C GLY A 32 4.63 5.41 -8.29
N TRP A 33 4.96 4.19 -8.73
CA TRP A 33 4.28 2.95 -8.33
C TRP A 33 5.24 1.76 -8.43
N VAL A 34 4.84 0.60 -7.89
CA VAL A 34 5.61 -0.65 -8.01
C VAL A 34 5.27 -1.36 -9.33
N THR A 35 6.30 -1.59 -10.15
CA THR A 35 6.21 -2.27 -11.46
C THR A 35 6.66 -3.73 -11.41
N LEU A 36 7.44 -4.11 -10.40
CA LEU A 36 7.89 -5.49 -10.22
C LEU A 36 7.91 -5.87 -8.74
N PRO A 37 7.26 -6.97 -8.31
CA PRO A 37 6.11 -7.60 -8.99
C PRO A 37 5.02 -6.57 -9.32
N GLY A 38 4.27 -6.81 -10.40
CA GLY A 38 3.26 -5.85 -10.89
C GLY A 38 2.17 -5.57 -9.85
N SER A 39 2.09 -4.32 -9.41
CA SER A 39 1.04 -3.85 -8.48
C SER A 39 -0.34 -3.82 -9.12
N ARG A 40 -1.39 -3.63 -8.32
CA ARG A 40 -2.77 -3.51 -8.80
C ARG A 40 -2.92 -2.40 -9.85
N GLN A 41 -2.38 -1.21 -9.60
CA GLN A 41 -2.41 -0.12 -10.58
C GLN A 41 -1.57 -0.43 -11.84
N ASP A 42 -0.49 -1.20 -11.71
CA ASP A 42 0.32 -1.66 -12.85
C ASP A 42 -0.48 -2.64 -13.73
N GLN A 43 -1.18 -3.59 -13.10
CA GLN A 43 -2.09 -4.51 -13.78
C GLN A 43 -3.23 -3.79 -14.51
N CYS A 44 -3.79 -2.74 -13.89
CA CYS A 44 -4.76 -1.87 -14.54
C CYS A 44 -4.16 -1.21 -15.79
N ALA A 45 -2.98 -0.59 -15.67
CA ALA A 45 -2.31 0.09 -16.78
C ALA A 45 -1.90 -0.86 -17.91
N ALA A 46 -1.56 -2.11 -17.58
CA ALA A 46 -1.26 -3.17 -18.54
C ALA A 46 -2.52 -3.79 -19.19
N GLY A 47 -3.72 -3.42 -18.75
CA GLY A 47 -4.98 -3.99 -19.25
C GLY A 47 -5.24 -5.43 -18.79
N ILE A 48 -4.55 -5.89 -17.75
CA ILE A 48 -4.69 -7.23 -17.18
C ILE A 48 -5.98 -7.34 -16.36
N VAL A 49 -6.29 -6.30 -15.58
CA VAL A 49 -7.53 -6.16 -14.83
C VAL A 49 -8.27 -4.95 -15.37
N ASP A 50 -9.57 -5.10 -15.62
CA ASP A 50 -10.38 -3.97 -16.07
C ASP A 50 -10.53 -2.94 -14.95
N CYS A 51 -10.08 -1.72 -15.25
CA CYS A 51 -10.06 -0.62 -14.32
C CYS A 51 -10.56 0.68 -14.96
N GLY A 52 -10.97 1.61 -14.09
CA GLY A 52 -11.40 2.95 -14.43
C GLY A 52 -10.23 3.85 -14.81
N GLN A 53 -10.15 5.01 -14.17
CA GLN A 53 -9.19 6.06 -14.51
C GLN A 53 -7.73 5.66 -14.23
N ILE A 54 -7.50 4.83 -13.22
CA ILE A 54 -6.14 4.50 -12.74
C ILE A 54 -5.24 3.87 -13.81
N LYS A 55 -5.80 3.21 -14.83
CA LYS A 55 -5.01 2.63 -15.93
C LYS A 55 -4.24 3.65 -16.76
N TYR A 56 -4.68 4.91 -16.77
CA TYR A 56 -4.02 5.98 -17.52
C TYR A 56 -2.94 6.69 -16.70
N GLU A 57 -2.95 6.50 -15.38
CA GLU A 57 -2.09 7.22 -14.45
C GLU A 57 -1.71 6.38 -13.22
N PRO A 58 -1.11 5.18 -13.40
CA PRO A 58 -0.76 4.29 -12.28
C PRO A 58 0.16 4.95 -11.24
N GLN A 59 0.92 5.95 -11.65
CA GLN A 59 1.80 6.74 -10.81
C GLN A 59 1.12 7.67 -9.79
N SER A 60 -0.20 7.85 -9.87
CA SER A 60 -0.93 8.94 -9.20
C SER A 60 -1.66 8.55 -7.91
N VAL A 61 -1.41 7.37 -7.35
CA VAL A 61 -2.09 6.91 -6.12
C VAL A 61 -1.52 7.61 -4.87
N GLU A 62 -1.78 8.91 -4.77
CA GLU A 62 -1.35 9.80 -3.69
C GLU A 62 -2.42 9.90 -2.60
N GLY A 63 -1.99 9.92 -1.34
CA GLY A 63 -2.85 10.22 -0.20
C GLY A 63 -2.07 10.66 1.04
N PRO A 64 -2.76 11.09 2.12
CA PRO A 64 -2.12 11.44 3.39
C PRO A 64 -1.27 10.29 3.93
N LYS A 65 -0.14 10.58 4.57
CA LYS A 65 0.72 9.56 5.20
C LYS A 65 -0.01 8.75 6.29
N GLY A 66 0.39 7.49 6.44
CA GLY A 66 -0.05 6.62 7.54
C GLY A 66 -1.35 5.87 7.28
N LEU A 67 -1.83 5.85 6.03
CA LEU A 67 -2.98 5.04 5.63
C LEU A 67 -2.54 3.63 5.25
N ASN A 68 -3.47 2.67 5.36
CA ASN A 68 -3.22 1.26 5.08
C ASN A 68 -4.11 0.72 3.95
N SER A 69 -4.73 1.61 3.15
CA SER A 69 -5.55 1.22 1.99
C SER A 69 -4.71 1.26 0.71
N CYS A 70 -5.09 0.44 -0.27
CA CYS A 70 -4.43 0.38 -1.58
C CYS A 70 -4.64 1.66 -2.38
N SER A 71 -5.78 2.33 -2.20
CA SER A 71 -6.10 3.61 -2.82
C SER A 71 -5.40 4.82 -2.19
N GLY A 72 -4.75 4.68 -1.02
CA GLY A 72 -4.28 5.82 -0.24
C GLY A 72 -5.42 6.74 0.24
N GLY A 73 -6.66 6.24 0.30
CA GLY A 73 -7.84 7.04 0.63
C GLY A 73 -8.33 7.92 -0.53
N ASN A 74 -7.74 7.79 -1.71
CA ASN A 74 -8.16 8.51 -2.90
C ASN A 74 -9.40 7.84 -3.52
N SER A 75 -10.57 8.48 -3.39
CA SER A 75 -11.84 7.92 -3.87
C SER A 75 -11.91 7.69 -5.37
N GLN A 76 -11.09 8.40 -6.17
CA GLN A 76 -11.02 8.17 -7.62
C GLN A 76 -10.41 6.78 -7.95
N PHE A 77 -9.61 6.23 -7.04
CA PHE A 77 -8.89 4.96 -7.20
C PHE A 77 -9.37 3.90 -6.21
N ALA A 78 -10.59 4.06 -5.66
CA ALA A 78 -11.17 3.15 -4.68
C ALA A 78 -11.29 1.69 -5.17
N GLU A 79 -11.31 1.48 -6.50
CA GLU A 79 -11.27 0.14 -7.08
C GLU A 79 -10.02 -0.67 -6.72
N LEU A 80 -8.91 -0.01 -6.37
CA LEU A 80 -7.70 -0.69 -5.91
C LEU A 80 -7.90 -1.38 -4.55
N ASP A 81 -8.89 -0.95 -3.76
CA ASP A 81 -9.25 -1.55 -2.48
C ASP A 81 -10.20 -2.75 -2.63
N ASP A 82 -10.78 -2.95 -3.81
CA ASP A 82 -11.71 -4.04 -4.07
C ASP A 82 -10.96 -5.36 -4.32
N ASP A 83 -11.01 -6.23 -3.33
CA ASP A 83 -10.39 -7.56 -3.36
C ASP A 83 -11.14 -8.59 -4.19
N SER A 84 -12.35 -8.27 -4.65
CA SER A 84 -13.13 -9.14 -5.53
C SER A 84 -12.73 -9.00 -7.00
N LYS A 85 -11.93 -7.98 -7.36
CA LYS A 85 -11.38 -7.87 -8.71
C LYS A 85 -10.37 -8.99 -8.93
N GLY A 86 -10.29 -9.48 -10.17
CA GLY A 86 -9.42 -10.59 -10.58
C GLY A 86 -7.93 -10.23 -10.63
N TRP A 87 -7.39 -9.65 -9.55
CA TRP A 87 -5.97 -9.30 -9.43
C TRP A 87 -5.10 -10.54 -9.63
N ARG A 88 -4.13 -10.44 -10.53
CA ARG A 88 -3.12 -11.48 -10.72
C ARG A 88 -2.18 -11.50 -9.53
N VAL A 89 -1.93 -12.70 -9.04
CA VAL A 89 -1.06 -12.94 -7.89
C VAL A 89 0.28 -13.42 -8.42
N THR A 90 1.36 -12.78 -7.97
CA THR A 90 2.72 -13.14 -8.41
C THR A 90 3.36 -14.14 -7.46
N PRO A 91 3.80 -15.33 -7.93
CA PRO A 91 4.61 -16.24 -7.12
C PRO A 91 5.94 -15.59 -6.75
N VAL A 92 6.30 -15.59 -5.47
CA VAL A 92 7.55 -14.99 -4.97
C VAL A 92 8.26 -15.92 -3.99
N ALA A 93 9.58 -15.84 -3.93
CA ALA A 93 10.35 -16.52 -2.90
C ALA A 93 10.18 -15.84 -1.52
N ALA A 94 10.69 -16.48 -0.46
CA ALA A 94 10.68 -15.93 0.92
C ALA A 94 11.40 -14.58 1.05
N THR A 95 12.26 -14.25 0.10
CA THR A 95 12.81 -12.91 -0.09
C THR A 95 12.65 -12.55 -1.56
N HIS A 96 12.12 -11.36 -1.83
CA HIS A 96 11.83 -10.91 -3.19
C HIS A 96 12.16 -9.44 -3.39
N THR A 97 12.48 -9.08 -4.63
CA THR A 97 12.83 -7.71 -4.99
C THR A 97 11.59 -6.97 -5.47
N PHE A 98 11.31 -5.82 -4.86
CA PHE A 98 10.29 -4.88 -5.29
C PHE A 98 10.95 -3.71 -6.00
N THR A 99 10.50 -3.38 -7.22
CA THR A 99 10.98 -2.23 -8.00
C THR A 99 9.89 -1.18 -8.13
N TRP A 100 10.21 0.01 -7.63
CA TRP A 100 9.44 1.22 -7.87
C TRP A 100 9.92 1.92 -9.14
N HIS A 101 8.98 2.41 -9.94
CA HIS A 101 9.23 3.33 -11.04
C HIS A 101 8.66 4.71 -10.70
N HIS A 102 9.44 5.76 -10.93
CA HIS A 102 9.08 7.14 -10.60
C HIS A 102 9.11 8.03 -11.83
N THR A 103 7.95 8.55 -12.24
CA THR A 103 7.82 9.50 -13.35
C THR A 103 8.10 10.94 -12.91
N ALA A 104 7.80 11.26 -11.65
CA ALA A 104 8.17 12.51 -11.00
C ALA A 104 8.86 12.21 -9.66
N ARG A 105 10.19 12.25 -9.67
CA ARG A 105 11.02 11.91 -8.51
C ARG A 105 11.03 13.07 -7.53
N HIS A 106 10.83 12.78 -6.25
CA HIS A 106 10.76 13.80 -5.22
C HIS A 106 11.57 13.42 -3.98
N ALA A 107 11.86 14.37 -3.08
CA ALA A 107 12.63 14.08 -1.88
C ALA A 107 11.92 12.98 -1.08
N THR A 108 12.63 11.93 -0.67
CA THR A 108 12.03 10.75 -0.06
C THR A 108 12.42 10.60 1.40
N ALA A 109 11.44 10.46 2.28
CA ALA A 109 11.68 10.08 3.67
C ALA A 109 12.07 8.60 3.74
N ASN A 110 11.20 7.71 3.27
CA ASN A 110 11.44 6.27 3.24
C ASN A 110 10.46 5.53 2.32
N TRP A 111 10.73 4.26 2.12
CA TRP A 111 9.77 3.28 1.60
C TRP A 111 9.46 2.26 2.69
N GLN A 112 8.18 1.93 2.87
CA GLN A 112 7.72 0.95 3.85
C GLN A 112 6.90 -0.13 3.16
N TYR A 113 7.02 -1.37 3.65
CA TYR A 113 6.30 -2.52 3.14
C TYR A 113 5.52 -3.17 4.27
N PHE A 114 4.26 -3.52 4.02
CA PHE A 114 3.36 -4.09 5.00
C PHE A 114 2.64 -5.32 4.48
N ILE A 115 2.32 -6.25 5.38
CA ILE A 115 1.29 -7.28 5.19
C ILE A 115 0.26 -7.06 6.30
N GLY A 116 -0.98 -6.75 5.91
CA GLY A 116 -1.98 -6.22 6.86
C GLY A 116 -1.45 -4.98 7.58
N ASN A 117 -1.45 -4.99 8.91
CA ASN A 117 -0.92 -3.89 9.73
C ASN A 117 0.55 -4.08 10.15
N GLN A 118 1.19 -5.19 9.77
CA GLN A 118 2.56 -5.46 10.16
C GLN A 118 3.53 -4.90 9.13
N LYS A 119 4.41 -3.98 9.55
CA LYS A 119 5.54 -3.53 8.74
C LYS A 119 6.57 -4.65 8.64
N ILE A 120 6.86 -5.09 7.42
CA ILE A 120 7.81 -6.17 7.12
C ILE A 120 9.17 -5.66 6.67
N ALA A 121 9.25 -4.45 6.10
CA ALA A 121 10.50 -3.80 5.73
C ALA A 121 10.38 -2.28 5.70
N GLU A 122 11.52 -1.59 5.85
CA GLU A 122 11.65 -0.15 5.67
C GLU A 122 13.03 0.18 5.08
N PHE A 123 13.07 1.14 4.16
CA PHE A 123 14.28 1.62 3.50
C PHE A 123 14.32 3.15 3.61
N ASP A 124 15.38 3.70 4.21
CA ASP A 124 15.54 5.13 4.38
C ASP A 124 15.87 5.80 3.02
N GLY A 125 15.15 6.88 2.70
CA GLY A 125 15.41 7.71 1.52
C GLY A 125 16.39 8.85 1.77
N HIS A 126 16.80 9.05 3.03
CA HIS A 126 17.75 10.07 3.47
C HIS A 126 17.37 11.50 3.06
N GLY A 127 16.08 11.76 2.80
CA GLY A 127 15.60 13.05 2.28
C GLY A 127 16.08 13.38 0.87
N ALA A 128 16.70 12.43 0.16
CA ALA A 128 17.24 12.63 -1.17
C ALA A 128 16.17 12.38 -2.25
N GLN A 129 16.36 12.98 -3.42
CA GLN A 129 15.62 12.60 -4.62
C GLN A 129 16.11 11.23 -5.08
N PRO A 130 15.23 10.23 -5.26
CA PRO A 130 15.64 8.89 -5.65
C PRO A 130 16.09 8.82 -7.11
N ALA A 131 16.65 7.68 -7.51
CA ALA A 131 16.78 7.30 -8.91
C ALA A 131 15.38 7.07 -9.55
N PRO A 132 15.27 7.10 -10.90
CA PRO A 132 14.00 6.80 -11.57
C PRO A 132 13.43 5.45 -11.16
N ASP A 133 14.28 4.44 -11.08
CA ASP A 133 13.93 3.12 -10.60
C ASP A 133 14.68 2.83 -9.29
N VAL A 134 13.95 2.31 -8.31
CA VAL A 134 14.50 1.92 -7.01
C VAL A 134 14.06 0.49 -6.70
N SER A 135 15.02 -0.37 -6.40
CA SER A 135 14.77 -1.77 -6.06
C SER A 135 15.10 -2.06 -4.59
N HIS A 136 14.18 -2.74 -3.92
CA HIS A 136 14.31 -3.12 -2.52
C HIS A 136 14.14 -4.63 -2.37
N GLN A 137 15.10 -5.27 -1.71
CA GLN A 137 14.99 -6.69 -1.36
C GLN A 137 14.23 -6.83 -0.04
N VAL A 138 13.01 -7.35 -0.09
CA VAL A 138 12.13 -7.51 1.06
C VAL A 138 12.10 -8.97 1.49
N ASN A 139 12.39 -9.23 2.77
CA ASN A 139 12.26 -10.54 3.39
C ASN A 139 10.89 -10.65 4.06
N PHE A 140 10.11 -11.66 3.69
CA PHE A 140 8.76 -11.87 4.24
C PHE A 140 8.75 -12.52 5.63
N GLY A 141 9.90 -12.87 6.18
CA GLY A 141 10.02 -13.53 7.47
C GLY A 141 9.26 -14.86 7.47
N GLY A 142 8.30 -14.99 8.39
CA GLY A 142 7.45 -16.18 8.49
C GLY A 142 6.19 -16.17 7.62
N PHE A 143 5.94 -15.12 6.84
CA PHE A 143 4.76 -15.07 5.97
C PHE A 143 4.93 -16.01 4.78
N THR A 144 3.88 -16.77 4.48
CA THR A 144 3.79 -17.72 3.37
C THR A 144 2.42 -17.63 2.70
N GLY A 145 2.29 -18.22 1.50
CA GLY A 145 1.02 -18.30 0.77
C GLY A 145 0.58 -16.96 0.20
N CYS A 146 -0.72 -16.86 -0.13
CA CYS A 146 -1.32 -15.65 -0.67
C CYS A 146 -1.33 -14.51 0.34
N GLN A 147 -0.66 -13.42 0.01
CA GLN A 147 -0.58 -12.20 0.80
C GLN A 147 -0.79 -10.99 -0.08
N LYS A 148 -1.36 -9.93 0.51
CA LYS A 148 -1.36 -8.59 -0.08
C LYS A 148 -0.28 -7.76 0.59
N VAL A 149 0.68 -7.31 -0.20
CA VAL A 149 1.73 -6.41 0.24
C VAL A 149 1.30 -4.99 -0.07
N LEU A 150 1.28 -4.12 0.94
CA LEU A 150 1.17 -2.68 0.74
C LEU A 150 2.57 -2.07 0.76
N ALA A 151 2.99 -1.50 -0.36
CA ALA A 151 4.19 -0.70 -0.47
C ALA A 151 3.82 0.78 -0.41
N VAL A 152 4.50 1.53 0.45
CA VAL A 152 4.25 2.94 0.72
C VAL A 152 5.53 3.74 0.48
N TRP A 153 5.49 4.72 -0.41
CA TRP A 153 6.56 5.69 -0.60
C TRP A 153 6.21 6.99 0.12
N ASN A 154 6.91 7.28 1.21
CA ASN A 154 6.72 8.50 1.99
C ASN A 154 7.60 9.63 1.44
N VAL A 155 6.99 10.69 0.92
CA VAL A 155 7.67 11.91 0.48
C VAL A 155 8.23 12.66 1.69
N ALA A 156 9.43 13.23 1.61
CA ALA A 156 10.12 13.85 2.73
C ALA A 156 9.48 15.18 3.18
N ASP A 157 9.10 16.00 2.22
CA ASP A 157 8.77 17.41 2.39
C ASP A 157 7.27 17.73 2.22
N THR A 158 6.40 16.70 2.19
CA THR A 158 4.93 16.86 2.20
C THR A 158 4.24 16.02 3.27
N GLY A 159 2.93 16.22 3.42
CA GLY A 159 2.07 15.37 4.25
C GLY A 159 1.62 14.06 3.59
N ASN A 160 2.06 13.79 2.35
CA ASN A 160 1.52 12.73 1.50
C ASN A 160 2.50 11.57 1.27
N ALA A 161 1.96 10.46 0.80
CA ALA A 161 2.66 9.25 0.39
C ALA A 161 1.98 8.64 -0.85
N PHE A 162 2.69 7.74 -1.52
CA PHE A 162 2.19 6.95 -2.65
C PHE A 162 1.98 5.51 -2.24
N TYR A 163 0.85 4.95 -2.63
CA TYR A 163 0.38 3.64 -2.17
C TYR A 163 0.29 2.64 -3.33
N SER A 164 0.86 1.45 -3.14
CA SER A 164 0.87 0.40 -4.15
C SER A 164 0.62 -0.95 -3.50
N CYS A 165 -0.49 -1.60 -3.85
CA CYS A 165 -0.79 -2.95 -3.41
C CYS A 165 -0.31 -3.98 -4.42
N ILE A 166 0.29 -5.06 -3.93
CA ILE A 166 0.79 -6.17 -4.73
C ILE A 166 0.25 -7.46 -4.13
N ASP A 167 -0.45 -8.25 -4.95
CA ASP A 167 -0.90 -9.58 -4.58
C ASP A 167 0.19 -10.60 -4.91
N VAL A 168 0.68 -11.33 -3.90
CA VAL A 168 1.78 -12.29 -4.03
C VAL A 168 1.44 -13.65 -3.43
N ASN A 169 2.07 -14.71 -3.93
CA ASN A 169 2.03 -16.05 -3.35
C ASN A 169 3.44 -16.44 -2.89
N ILE A 170 3.70 -16.29 -1.59
CA ILE A 170 5.04 -16.43 -1.00
C ILE A 170 5.36 -17.90 -0.78
N GLY A 171 6.45 -18.37 -1.37
CA GLY A 171 6.85 -19.78 -1.33
C GLY A 171 6.06 -20.68 -2.27
N GLY A 172 5.13 -20.13 -3.06
CA GLY A 172 4.44 -20.86 -4.11
C GLY A 172 5.38 -21.15 -5.28
N SER A 173 5.47 -22.40 -5.70
CA SER A 173 6.12 -22.78 -6.96
C SER A 173 5.23 -22.28 -8.10
N GLY A 174 5.61 -21.18 -8.75
CA GLY A 174 5.04 -20.86 -10.06
C GLY A 174 5.31 -22.05 -10.96
N GLY A 175 4.25 -22.74 -11.42
CA GLY A 175 4.38 -23.90 -12.30
C GLY A 175 5.30 -23.54 -13.46
N GLY A 176 6.45 -24.20 -13.52
CA GLY A 176 7.41 -24.01 -14.59
C GLY A 176 6.80 -24.44 -15.92
N ASP A 177 6.82 -23.56 -16.90
CA ASP A 177 7.64 -23.71 -18.11
C ASP A 177 7.10 -22.80 -19.22
N GLY A 178 8.01 -22.02 -19.83
CA GLY A 178 7.94 -21.54 -21.21
C GLY A 178 6.66 -20.91 -21.74
N GLY A 179 6.69 -19.57 -21.90
CA GLY A 179 6.03 -18.88 -23.00
C GLY A 179 4.54 -19.18 -23.21
N GLY A 180 3.69 -18.56 -22.41
CA GLY A 180 2.25 -18.55 -22.63
C GLY A 180 1.56 -17.85 -21.49
N ASP A 181 1.10 -16.63 -21.74
CA ASP A 181 -0.15 -16.00 -21.26
C ASP A 181 -0.50 -16.13 -19.76
N GLY A 182 0.49 -16.41 -18.92
CA GLY A 182 0.42 -16.87 -17.53
C GLY A 182 -0.96 -16.81 -16.91
N GLU A 183 -1.61 -17.98 -16.84
CA GLU A 183 -2.79 -18.23 -16.01
C GLU A 183 -2.58 -17.51 -14.67
N PRO A 184 -3.54 -16.69 -14.19
CA PRO A 184 -3.43 -16.06 -12.89
C PRO A 184 -3.06 -17.12 -11.87
N GLY A 185 -2.03 -16.88 -11.05
CA GLY A 185 -1.80 -17.73 -9.89
C GLY A 185 -3.03 -17.63 -9.02
N ASP A 186 -3.98 -18.57 -9.17
CA ASP A 186 -5.23 -18.51 -8.44
C ASP A 186 -4.88 -18.59 -6.96
N CYS A 187 -5.21 -17.53 -6.21
CA CYS A 187 -5.33 -17.58 -4.77
C CYS A 187 -6.56 -18.37 -4.31
N ALA A 188 -6.97 -19.38 -5.09
CA ALA A 188 -7.60 -20.55 -4.52
C ALA A 188 -6.64 -21.04 -3.45
N ALA A 189 -7.12 -21.09 -2.20
CA ALA A 189 -6.30 -21.46 -1.06
C ALA A 189 -5.46 -22.71 -1.37
N ALA A 190 -4.20 -22.76 -0.90
CA ALA A 190 -3.28 -23.83 -1.29
C ALA A 190 -3.94 -25.21 -1.12
N ALA A 191 -3.76 -26.13 -2.08
CA ALA A 191 -4.41 -27.44 -2.00
C ALA A 191 -4.08 -28.12 -0.66
N TRP A 192 -5.10 -28.58 0.05
CA TRP A 192 -4.93 -29.35 1.27
C TRP A 192 -4.13 -30.62 0.98
N SER A 193 -3.25 -30.97 1.90
CA SER A 193 -2.32 -32.10 1.79
C SER A 193 -2.41 -32.95 3.05
N ALA A 194 -2.66 -34.25 2.85
CA ALA A 194 -2.64 -35.23 3.93
C ALA A 194 -1.23 -35.28 4.55
N GLY A 195 -1.16 -35.23 5.89
CA GLY A 195 0.10 -35.21 6.65
C GLY A 195 0.74 -33.83 6.84
N SER A 196 0.16 -32.77 6.27
CA SER A 196 0.61 -31.39 6.53
C SER A 196 0.03 -30.85 7.84
N VAL A 197 0.78 -29.98 8.52
CA VAL A 197 0.33 -29.27 9.72
C VAL A 197 -0.19 -27.90 9.33
N TYR A 198 -1.38 -27.54 9.82
CA TYR A 198 -2.04 -26.26 9.63
C TYR A 198 -2.28 -25.60 11.00
N SER A 199 -1.85 -24.36 11.16
CA SER A 199 -2.06 -23.57 12.38
C SER A 199 -3.34 -22.73 12.28
N GLY A 200 -3.84 -22.24 13.42
CA GLY A 200 -5.04 -21.41 13.44
C GLY A 200 -4.90 -20.18 12.55
N GLY A 201 -5.79 -20.04 11.57
CA GLY A 201 -5.79 -18.98 10.57
C GLY A 201 -5.42 -19.44 9.16
N ASP A 202 -4.67 -20.54 9.02
CA ASP A 202 -4.24 -21.09 7.73
C ASP A 202 -5.44 -21.45 6.86
N THR A 203 -5.33 -21.20 5.55
CA THR A 203 -6.43 -21.43 4.61
C THR A 203 -5.96 -22.34 3.47
N VAL A 204 -6.73 -23.38 3.15
CA VAL A 204 -6.43 -24.39 2.11
C VAL A 204 -7.65 -24.75 1.26
N SER A 205 -7.46 -25.21 0.03
CA SER A 205 -8.53 -25.71 -0.84
C SER A 205 -8.62 -27.23 -0.78
N HIS A 206 -9.79 -27.78 -0.48
CA HIS A 206 -10.06 -29.23 -0.50
C HIS A 206 -11.49 -29.51 -0.95
N GLY A 207 -11.65 -30.41 -1.92
CA GLY A 207 -12.96 -30.86 -2.40
C GLY A 207 -13.83 -29.73 -3.00
N GLY A 208 -13.20 -28.73 -3.64
CA GLY A 208 -13.91 -27.56 -4.20
C GLY A 208 -14.31 -26.51 -3.16
N HIS A 209 -13.88 -26.65 -1.91
CA HIS A 209 -14.13 -25.70 -0.84
C HIS A 209 -12.83 -25.12 -0.28
N THR A 210 -12.90 -23.87 0.19
CA THR A 210 -11.81 -23.23 0.92
C THR A 210 -12.04 -23.42 2.43
N TRP A 211 -11.07 -24.01 3.11
CA TRP A 211 -11.10 -24.35 4.53
C TRP A 211 -10.13 -23.47 5.30
N ARG A 212 -10.57 -22.96 6.45
CA ARG A 212 -9.71 -22.22 7.38
C ARG A 212 -9.50 -23.05 8.65
N ALA A 213 -8.24 -23.30 9.01
CA ALA A 213 -7.90 -23.93 10.26
C ALA A 213 -8.29 -23.03 11.43
N LYS A 214 -9.10 -23.55 12.36
CA LYS A 214 -9.56 -22.78 13.54
C LYS A 214 -8.57 -22.86 14.71
N TRP A 215 -7.76 -23.91 14.72
CA TRP A 215 -6.66 -24.19 15.64
C TRP A 215 -5.68 -25.10 14.90
N TRP A 216 -4.61 -25.52 15.58
CA TRP A 216 -3.64 -26.47 15.05
C TRP A 216 -4.32 -27.79 14.61
N VAL A 217 -4.19 -28.17 13.35
CA VAL A 217 -4.79 -29.37 12.77
C VAL A 217 -3.83 -30.01 11.75
N THR A 218 -3.86 -31.33 11.62
CA THR A 218 -3.15 -32.06 10.57
C THR A 218 -4.10 -32.50 9.48
N GLY A 219 -3.67 -32.42 8.22
CA GLY A 219 -4.36 -33.09 7.10
C GLY A 219 -4.23 -34.60 7.17
#